data_AF-A0A1H8FLH2-F1
#
_entry.id   AF-A0A1H8FLH2-F1
#
_cell.length_a   1.000
_cell.length_b   1.000
_cell.length_c   1.000
_cell.angle_alpha   90.00
_cell.angle_beta   90.00
_cell.angle_gamma   90.00
#
_symmetry.space_group_name_H-M   'P 1'
#
loop_
_entity.id
_entity.type
_entity.pdbx_description
1 polymer ?
#
loop_
_entity_poly.entity_id
_entity_poly.type
_entity_poly.pdbx_seq_one_letter_code
_entity_poly.pdbx_strand_id
1 'polypeptide(L)'
;MMTLLETSAKLKKGALLGLAIALGAGAGTAAFTPSVSAATAVTAEQSVGVYNQFQKYLKNSAKTPTSLIQARNYLLNNLKRADSWRATVMVLQLENAQKARLNAFSEKLFPEKVQKAIDDAVRKNGLQTGLTYSSLLKSITDPGVRAVLTESYGYGYKLETSEGMYYPVMHYEGFKYFKPYIGKDIAAYIDLMATDSNKPALSDAAIVITWDELINRALALESYVKEYPKSNRTAAVNDKLKLMEMFVFYGSNNTPAYEYGTSGEPTTIDPKLRQAYEKAVQNGTGDSRILKTIKSVLGLLDASGNRWNGKIEEFLQDFKKFG
;
A
#
# COMPACT_ATOMS: atom_id res chain seq x y z
N MET A 1 47.82 -33.32 8.86
CA MET A 1 49.15 -32.80 9.25
C MET A 1 49.10 -31.28 9.15
N MET A 2 49.64 -30.53 10.11
CA MET A 2 49.84 -29.07 10.00
C MET A 2 50.96 -28.79 8.97
N THR A 3 51.22 -27.59 8.44
CA THR A 3 51.04 -26.17 8.84
C THR A 3 50.50 -25.34 7.65
N LEU A 4 50.09 -24.05 7.70
CA LEU A 4 49.79 -22.99 8.70
C LEU A 4 48.74 -22.05 7.99
N LEU A 5 48.38 -20.80 8.34
CA LEU A 5 48.80 -19.78 9.31
C LEU A 5 47.53 -19.05 9.84
N GLU A 6 47.56 -17.74 10.10
CA GLU A 6 46.48 -16.96 10.70
C GLU A 6 46.16 -15.66 9.94
N THR A 7 44.91 -15.19 10.08
CA THR A 7 44.62 -13.79 10.43
C THR A 7 43.19 -13.70 10.95
N SER A 8 42.92 -12.88 11.98
CA SER A 8 41.60 -12.82 12.60
C SER A 8 41.12 -11.41 12.90
N ALA A 9 39.85 -11.13 12.59
CA ALA A 9 39.17 -9.87 12.92
C ALA A 9 37.73 -10.18 13.34
N LYS A 10 37.44 -10.07 14.65
CA LYS A 10 36.12 -10.38 15.22
C LYS A 10 35.20 -9.17 15.16
N LEU A 11 34.21 -9.16 14.27
CA LEU A 11 33.08 -8.23 14.38
C LEU A 11 32.26 -8.59 15.64
N LYS A 12 32.09 -7.63 16.55
CA LYS A 12 31.12 -7.74 17.66
C LYS A 12 29.77 -7.16 17.26
N LYS A 13 28.69 -7.72 17.82
CA LYS A 13 27.30 -7.35 17.56
C LYS A 13 26.89 -6.09 18.36
N GLY A 14 25.99 -5.31 17.75
CA GLY A 14 24.82 -4.72 18.40
C GLY A 14 25.02 -3.74 19.56
N ALA A 15 24.70 -2.46 19.32
CA ALA A 15 24.36 -1.51 20.38
C ALA A 15 22.84 -1.48 20.58
N LEU A 16 22.35 -1.88 21.75
CA LEU A 16 20.98 -1.63 22.21
C LEU A 16 20.95 -0.27 22.90
N LEU A 17 20.11 0.65 22.43
CA LEU A 17 19.92 1.97 23.04
C LEU A 17 18.93 1.88 24.21
N GLY A 18 19.45 1.57 25.41
CA GLY A 18 18.72 1.76 26.66
C GLY A 18 18.78 3.21 27.12
N LEU A 19 17.64 3.90 27.17
CA LEU A 19 17.56 5.28 27.64
C LEU A 19 17.45 5.33 29.17
N ALA A 20 18.60 5.40 29.86
CA ALA A 20 18.65 5.56 31.31
C ALA A 20 18.66 7.05 31.71
N ILE A 21 17.54 7.56 32.23
CA ILE A 21 17.48 8.90 32.82
C ILE A 21 17.84 8.79 34.31
N ALA A 22 19.07 9.15 34.65
CA ALA A 22 19.52 9.27 36.04
C ALA A 22 19.43 10.74 36.50
N LEU A 23 18.46 11.05 37.36
CA LEU A 23 18.42 12.32 38.08
C LEU A 23 19.38 12.26 39.26
N GLY A 24 20.50 12.98 39.16
CA GLY A 24 21.50 13.10 40.22
C GLY A 24 21.99 14.54 40.35
N ALA A 25 21.73 15.17 41.49
CA ALA A 25 22.26 16.49 41.80
C ALA A 25 23.69 16.35 42.37
N GLY A 26 24.66 17.02 41.75
CA GLY A 26 26.04 17.06 42.22
C GLY A 26 26.87 18.07 41.44
N ALA A 27 27.50 19.01 42.13
CA ALA A 27 28.34 20.02 41.50
C ALA A 27 29.71 19.43 41.13
N GLY A 28 30.05 19.42 39.83
CA GLY A 28 31.34 18.96 39.33
C GLY A 28 31.53 19.34 37.86
N THR A 29 32.44 20.26 37.58
CA THR A 29 32.64 20.81 36.23
C THR A 29 33.48 19.89 35.35
N ALA A 30 32.82 18.92 34.71
CA ALA A 30 33.38 18.14 33.60
C ALA A 30 32.45 18.27 32.39
N ALA A 31 32.76 19.21 31.49
CA ALA A 31 31.97 19.47 30.28
C ALA A 31 32.20 18.38 29.22
N PHE A 32 31.57 17.21 29.41
CA PHE A 32 31.41 16.21 28.36
C PHE A 32 30.54 16.79 27.24
N THR A 33 31.17 17.42 26.27
CA THR A 33 30.52 17.76 24.99
C THR A 33 30.14 16.45 24.30
N PRO A 34 28.84 16.17 24.08
CA PRO A 34 28.45 15.00 23.30
C PRO A 34 28.87 15.30 21.86
N SER A 35 29.91 14.65 21.37
CA SER A 35 30.33 14.71 19.97
C SER A 35 29.35 13.94 19.10
N VAL A 36 28.11 14.42 19.06
CA VAL A 36 27.10 14.01 18.07
C VAL A 36 27.69 14.37 16.72
N SER A 37 28.16 13.35 16.00
CA SER A 37 28.54 13.50 14.60
C SER A 37 27.28 13.90 13.84
N ALA A 38 27.11 15.21 13.64
CA ALA A 38 25.94 15.77 12.98
C ALA A 38 25.89 15.20 11.57
N ALA A 39 24.90 14.35 11.30
CA ALA A 39 24.71 13.75 9.99
C ALA A 39 24.66 14.87 8.95
N THR A 40 25.64 14.90 8.05
CA THR A 40 25.91 16.08 7.21
C THR A 40 24.68 16.41 6.39
N ALA A 41 24.15 17.62 6.58
CA ALA A 41 22.93 18.04 5.91
C ALA A 41 23.10 17.95 4.38
N VAL A 42 22.12 17.35 3.70
CA VAL A 42 22.14 17.17 2.25
C VAL A 42 22.26 18.53 1.57
N THR A 43 23.30 18.73 0.76
CA THR A 43 23.47 20.01 0.07
C THR A 43 22.51 20.12 -1.12
N ALA A 44 22.11 21.34 -1.46
CA ALA A 44 21.24 21.59 -2.61
C ALA A 44 21.85 21.03 -3.92
N GLU A 45 23.17 21.16 -4.09
CA GLU A 45 23.91 20.61 -5.23
C GLU A 45 23.84 19.07 -5.27
N GLN A 46 24.08 18.39 -4.14
CA GLN A 46 23.97 16.93 -4.05
C GLN A 46 22.57 16.47 -4.46
N SER A 47 21.52 17.12 -3.95
CA SER A 47 20.15 16.75 -4.30
C SER A 47 19.76 17.08 -5.75
N VAL A 48 20.31 18.15 -6.33
CA VAL A 48 20.16 18.44 -7.77
C VAL A 48 20.86 17.38 -8.60
N GLY A 49 22.05 16.91 -8.18
CA GLY A 49 22.77 15.82 -8.82
C GLY A 49 21.97 14.51 -8.84
N VAL A 50 21.41 14.12 -7.69
CA VAL A 50 20.53 12.93 -7.58
C VAL A 50 19.31 13.07 -8.49
N TYR A 51 18.61 14.21 -8.43
CA TYR A 51 17.44 14.47 -9.27
C TYR A 51 17.78 14.38 -10.76
N ASN A 52 18.83 15.09 -11.21
CA ASN A 52 19.23 15.12 -12.61
C ASN A 52 19.65 13.74 -13.13
N GLN A 53 20.27 12.88 -12.31
CA GLN A 53 20.62 11.53 -12.71
C GLN A 53 19.38 10.61 -12.77
N PHE A 54 18.44 10.71 -11.83
CA PHE A 54 17.15 10.02 -11.91
C PHE A 54 16.37 10.41 -13.18
N GLN A 55 16.32 11.72 -13.51
CA GLN A 55 15.65 12.21 -14.73
C GLN A 55 16.20 11.58 -16.01
N LYS A 56 17.50 11.25 -16.10
CA LYS A 56 18.06 10.56 -17.28
C LYS A 56 17.51 9.14 -17.43
N TYR A 57 17.41 8.38 -16.34
CA TYR A 57 16.82 7.04 -16.37
C TYR A 57 15.31 7.12 -16.66
N LEU A 58 14.59 8.03 -16.00
CA LEU A 58 13.16 8.19 -16.21
C LEU A 58 12.81 8.61 -17.65
N LYS A 59 13.52 9.58 -18.24
CA LYS A 59 13.28 9.99 -19.65
C LYS A 59 13.58 8.89 -20.67
N ASN A 60 14.41 7.91 -20.31
CA ASN A 60 14.72 6.76 -21.16
C ASN A 60 13.80 5.55 -20.91
N SER A 61 12.93 5.56 -19.88
CA SER A 61 12.02 4.42 -19.60
C SER A 61 10.96 4.21 -20.69
N ALA A 62 10.57 5.29 -21.38
CA ALA A 62 9.70 5.22 -22.56
C ALA A 62 10.38 4.53 -23.77
N LYS A 63 11.72 4.43 -23.76
CA LYS A 63 12.52 3.83 -24.85
C LYS A 63 12.97 2.41 -24.53
N THR A 64 13.30 2.10 -23.27
CA THR A 64 13.75 0.76 -22.87
C THR A 64 13.15 0.29 -21.54
N PRO A 65 12.76 -1.00 -21.42
CA PRO A 65 12.42 -1.65 -20.15
C PRO A 65 13.43 -1.37 -19.03
N THR A 66 14.71 -1.54 -19.35
CA THR A 66 15.84 -1.48 -18.42
C THR A 66 15.95 -0.12 -17.73
N SER A 67 15.60 0.98 -18.41
CA SER A 67 15.74 2.33 -17.84
C SER A 67 14.76 2.63 -16.70
N LEU A 68 13.58 2.00 -16.65
CA LEU A 68 12.69 2.13 -15.48
C LEU A 68 13.24 1.36 -14.26
N ILE A 69 13.81 0.18 -14.51
CA ILE A 69 14.48 -0.63 -13.48
C ILE A 69 15.71 0.11 -12.93
N GLN A 70 16.50 0.75 -13.81
CA GLN A 70 17.59 1.64 -13.43
C GLN A 70 17.09 2.83 -12.60
N ALA A 71 15.99 3.49 -12.98
CA ALA A 71 15.42 4.60 -12.23
C ALA A 71 15.03 4.18 -10.79
N ARG A 72 14.33 3.04 -10.64
CA ARG A 72 13.98 2.47 -9.33
C ARG A 72 15.21 2.14 -8.49
N ASN A 73 16.16 1.39 -9.05
CA ASN A 73 17.38 0.99 -8.36
C ASN A 73 18.24 2.20 -7.98
N TYR A 74 18.24 3.26 -8.79
CA TYR A 74 18.94 4.50 -8.48
C TYR A 74 18.34 5.20 -7.25
N LEU A 75 17.00 5.32 -7.15
CA LEU A 75 16.35 5.89 -5.96
C LEU A 75 16.60 5.04 -4.70
N LEU A 76 16.45 3.72 -4.78
CA LEU A 76 16.69 2.81 -3.65
C LEU A 76 18.09 2.99 -3.03
N ASN A 77 19.10 3.36 -3.82
CA ASN A 77 20.46 3.58 -3.34
C ASN A 77 20.81 5.04 -3.01
N ASN A 78 20.08 6.03 -3.56
CA ASN A 78 20.47 7.45 -3.48
C ASN A 78 19.44 8.40 -2.84
N LEU A 79 18.21 7.98 -2.53
CA LEU A 79 17.17 8.90 -2.05
C LEU A 79 17.56 9.66 -0.77
N LYS A 80 18.36 9.02 0.11
CA LYS A 80 18.95 9.63 1.32
C LYS A 80 19.92 10.80 1.06
N ARG A 81 20.28 11.05 -0.20
CA ARG A 81 21.14 12.16 -0.67
C ARG A 81 20.34 13.23 -1.41
N ALA A 82 19.01 13.19 -1.31
CA ALA A 82 18.11 14.21 -1.82
C ALA A 82 17.41 14.96 -0.68
N ASP A 83 17.08 16.23 -0.93
CA ASP A 83 16.14 16.97 -0.08
C ASP A 83 14.73 16.38 -0.20
N SER A 84 13.88 16.62 0.80
CA SER A 84 12.59 15.94 0.87
C SER A 84 11.63 16.31 -0.26
N TRP A 85 11.73 17.52 -0.82
CA TRP A 85 10.90 17.91 -1.96
C TRP A 85 11.33 17.16 -3.23
N ARG A 86 12.62 17.17 -3.57
CA ARG A 86 13.15 16.40 -4.70
C ARG A 86 12.93 14.90 -4.53
N ALA A 87 13.10 14.37 -3.33
CA ALA A 87 12.81 12.97 -3.01
C ALA A 87 11.34 12.62 -3.29
N THR A 88 10.40 13.45 -2.82
CA THR A 88 8.96 13.27 -3.03
C THR A 88 8.59 13.29 -4.52
N VAL A 89 9.10 14.27 -5.27
CA VAL A 89 8.86 14.39 -6.73
C VAL A 89 9.38 13.15 -7.47
N MET A 90 10.58 12.65 -7.14
CA MET A 90 11.14 11.46 -7.79
C MET A 90 10.33 10.19 -7.49
N VAL A 91 9.85 10.02 -6.26
CA VAL A 91 9.03 8.86 -5.86
C VAL A 91 7.67 8.87 -6.56
N LEU A 92 7.00 10.02 -6.62
CA LEU A 92 5.74 10.19 -7.37
C LEU A 92 5.93 9.92 -8.88
N GLN A 93 7.04 10.39 -9.46
CA GLN A 93 7.36 10.16 -10.87
C GLN A 93 7.68 8.69 -11.16
N LEU A 94 8.39 7.99 -10.26
CA LEU A 94 8.63 6.55 -10.37
C LEU A 94 7.32 5.75 -10.33
N GLU A 95 6.46 6.06 -9.37
CA GLU A 95 5.14 5.42 -9.20
C GLU A 95 4.25 5.61 -10.44
N ASN A 96 4.19 6.83 -10.98
CA ASN A 96 3.43 7.13 -12.19
C ASN A 96 3.98 6.37 -13.42
N ALA A 97 5.31 6.27 -13.56
CA ALA A 97 5.94 5.55 -14.67
C ALA A 97 5.77 4.03 -14.57
N GLN A 98 5.75 3.47 -13.36
CA GLN A 98 5.40 2.06 -13.12
C GLN A 98 3.93 1.78 -13.42
N LYS A 99 3.00 2.62 -12.95
CA LYS A 99 1.57 2.52 -13.28
C LYS A 99 1.34 2.54 -14.80
N ALA A 100 1.95 3.49 -15.51
CA ALA A 100 1.86 3.60 -16.97
C ALA A 100 2.50 2.41 -17.71
N ARG A 101 3.43 1.69 -17.08
CA ARG A 101 4.10 0.52 -17.65
C ARG A 101 3.40 -0.81 -17.33
N LEU A 102 2.48 -0.85 -16.36
CA LEU A 102 1.90 -2.08 -15.83
C LEU A 102 1.15 -2.89 -16.90
N ASN A 103 0.11 -2.34 -17.52
CA ASN A 103 -0.74 -3.06 -18.47
C ASN A 103 0.07 -3.60 -19.66
N ALA A 104 0.93 -2.77 -20.26
CA ALA A 104 1.81 -3.16 -21.37
C ALA A 104 2.95 -4.13 -20.96
N PHE A 105 3.09 -4.44 -19.66
CA PHE A 105 3.94 -5.51 -19.17
C PHE A 105 3.13 -6.79 -18.85
N SER A 106 1.88 -6.69 -18.39
CA SER A 106 1.00 -7.83 -18.08
C SER A 106 0.90 -8.84 -19.24
N GLU A 107 0.90 -8.36 -20.49
CA GLU A 107 0.90 -9.18 -21.71
C GLU A 107 2.07 -10.18 -21.80
N LYS A 108 3.18 -9.95 -21.07
CA LYS A 108 4.30 -10.90 -21.01
C LYS A 108 4.05 -12.09 -20.07
N LEU A 109 3.08 -11.98 -19.17
CA LEU A 109 2.72 -13.04 -18.21
C LEU A 109 1.62 -13.96 -18.74
N PHE A 110 0.69 -13.47 -19.56
CA PHE A 110 -0.44 -14.25 -20.08
C PHE A 110 -0.15 -15.40 -21.07
N PRO A 111 1.01 -15.52 -21.78
CA PRO A 111 1.27 -16.68 -22.64
C PRO A 111 1.21 -17.99 -21.84
N GLU A 112 0.56 -19.02 -22.40
CA GLU A 112 0.27 -20.29 -21.72
C GLU A 112 1.50 -20.90 -21.02
N LYS A 113 2.65 -20.92 -21.70
CA LYS A 113 3.94 -21.39 -21.14
C LYS A 113 4.33 -20.66 -19.84
N VAL A 114 4.06 -19.36 -19.77
CA VAL A 114 4.39 -18.51 -18.61
C VAL A 114 3.38 -18.74 -17.48
N GLN A 115 2.08 -18.73 -17.79
CA GLN A 115 1.02 -19.06 -16.83
C GLN A 115 1.25 -20.44 -16.21
N LYS A 116 1.42 -21.49 -17.03
CA LYS A 116 1.61 -22.86 -16.55
C LYS A 116 2.87 -23.03 -15.71
N ALA A 117 3.97 -22.37 -16.07
CA ALA A 117 5.21 -22.44 -15.30
C ALA A 117 5.09 -21.76 -13.92
N ILE A 118 4.32 -20.67 -13.83
CA ILE A 118 3.97 -20.05 -12.55
C ILE A 118 3.04 -20.97 -11.75
N ASP A 119 1.99 -21.49 -12.38
CA ASP A 119 0.99 -22.35 -11.74
C ASP A 119 1.57 -23.66 -11.18
N ASP A 120 2.39 -24.39 -11.96
CA ASP A 120 3.09 -25.59 -11.50
C ASP A 120 4.01 -25.28 -10.29
N ALA A 121 4.61 -24.08 -10.26
CA ALA A 121 5.45 -23.64 -9.14
C ALA A 121 4.63 -23.22 -7.90
N VAL A 122 3.47 -22.58 -8.09
CA VAL A 122 2.56 -22.19 -7.01
C VAL A 122 1.88 -23.42 -6.40
N ARG A 123 1.37 -24.35 -7.21
CA ARG A 123 0.81 -25.64 -6.73
C ARG A 123 1.83 -26.47 -5.96
N LYS A 124 3.11 -26.43 -6.35
CA LYS A 124 4.21 -27.10 -5.62
C LYS A 124 4.57 -26.43 -4.29
N ASN A 125 4.51 -25.11 -4.22
CA ASN A 125 5.02 -24.33 -3.08
C ASN A 125 3.92 -23.77 -2.15
N GLY A 126 2.65 -24.05 -2.42
CA GLY A 126 1.47 -23.51 -1.71
C GLY A 126 1.15 -22.07 -2.11
N LEU A 127 -0.14 -21.67 -2.11
CA LEU A 127 -0.58 -20.39 -2.72
C LEU A 127 0.16 -19.14 -2.21
N GLN A 128 0.18 -18.94 -0.89
CA GLN A 128 0.76 -17.73 -0.27
C GLN A 128 2.28 -17.64 -0.46
N THR A 129 2.99 -18.75 -0.24
CA THR A 129 4.45 -18.85 -0.36
C THR A 129 4.92 -18.95 -1.81
N GLY A 130 4.12 -19.56 -2.67
CA GLY A 130 4.39 -19.84 -4.08
C GLY A 130 4.47 -18.58 -4.95
N LEU A 131 3.58 -17.60 -4.73
CA LEU A 131 3.52 -16.36 -5.51
C LEU A 131 4.72 -15.41 -5.31
N THR A 132 5.58 -15.66 -4.32
CA THR A 132 6.75 -14.81 -4.07
C THR A 132 7.85 -15.06 -5.12
N TYR A 133 8.49 -14.01 -5.66
CA TYR A 133 9.52 -14.19 -6.69
C TYR A 133 10.71 -15.06 -6.26
N SER A 134 11.07 -15.05 -4.97
CA SER A 134 12.10 -15.93 -4.41
C SER A 134 11.72 -17.41 -4.48
N SER A 135 10.42 -17.72 -4.36
CA SER A 135 9.84 -19.06 -4.49
C SER A 135 9.72 -19.46 -5.97
N LEU A 136 9.17 -18.58 -6.82
CA LEU A 136 9.05 -18.79 -8.27
C LEU A 136 10.42 -18.97 -8.94
N LEU A 137 11.39 -18.09 -8.66
CA LEU A 137 12.75 -18.18 -9.21
C LEU A 137 13.60 -19.29 -8.58
N LYS A 138 13.09 -20.02 -7.58
CA LYS A 138 13.68 -21.28 -7.07
C LYS A 138 13.07 -22.50 -7.77
N SER A 139 11.77 -22.50 -8.07
CA SER A 139 11.08 -23.62 -8.74
C SER A 139 11.20 -23.60 -10.26
N ILE A 140 11.19 -22.43 -10.90
CA ILE A 140 11.12 -22.28 -12.36
C ILE A 140 12.53 -22.19 -12.95
N THR A 141 12.88 -23.14 -13.81
CA THR A 141 14.19 -23.22 -14.48
C THR A 141 14.20 -22.58 -15.87
N ASP A 142 13.05 -22.43 -16.54
CA ASP A 142 12.97 -21.89 -17.90
C ASP A 142 13.55 -20.46 -18.01
N PRO A 143 14.59 -20.22 -18.84
CA PRO A 143 15.23 -18.91 -18.92
C PRO A 143 14.29 -17.77 -19.35
N GLY A 144 13.29 -18.04 -20.21
CA GLY A 144 12.34 -17.04 -20.68
C GLY A 144 11.36 -16.61 -19.60
N VAL A 145 10.75 -17.57 -18.91
CA VAL A 145 9.85 -17.29 -17.77
C VAL A 145 10.62 -16.58 -16.65
N ARG A 146 11.85 -17.02 -16.34
CA ARG A 146 12.72 -16.36 -15.36
C ARG A 146 13.05 -14.91 -15.73
N ALA A 147 13.26 -14.62 -17.02
CA ALA A 147 13.50 -13.25 -17.50
C ALA A 147 12.27 -12.35 -17.30
N VAL A 148 11.06 -12.83 -17.63
CA VAL A 148 9.80 -12.11 -17.41
C VAL A 148 9.58 -11.82 -15.93
N LEU A 149 9.76 -12.82 -15.06
CA LEU A 149 9.64 -12.66 -13.61
C LEU A 149 10.67 -11.67 -13.03
N THR A 150 11.90 -11.69 -13.56
CA THR A 150 12.96 -10.76 -13.16
C THR A 150 12.67 -9.32 -13.62
N GLU A 151 12.11 -9.13 -14.82
CA GLU A 151 11.65 -7.83 -15.30
C GLU A 151 10.50 -7.29 -14.43
N SER A 152 9.52 -8.13 -14.10
CA SER A 152 8.38 -7.81 -13.21
C SER A 152 8.84 -7.34 -11.82
N TYR A 153 9.71 -8.12 -11.18
CA TYR A 153 10.31 -7.76 -9.90
C TYR A 153 11.19 -6.51 -10.01
N GLY A 154 11.91 -6.36 -11.12
CA GLY A 154 12.75 -5.20 -11.44
C GLY A 154 11.94 -3.91 -11.50
N TYR A 155 10.80 -3.91 -12.19
CA TYR A 155 9.87 -2.77 -12.19
C TYR A 155 9.31 -2.45 -10.80
N GLY A 156 9.24 -3.42 -9.88
CA GLY A 156 8.63 -3.23 -8.57
C GLY A 156 7.15 -3.63 -8.52
N TYR A 157 6.76 -4.61 -9.33
CA TYR A 157 5.47 -5.27 -9.19
C TYR A 157 5.57 -6.49 -8.26
N LYS A 158 4.45 -6.94 -7.71
CA LYS A 158 4.26 -8.31 -7.18
C LYS A 158 3.33 -9.08 -8.12
N LEU A 159 3.23 -10.39 -7.95
CA LEU A 159 2.17 -11.17 -8.61
C LEU A 159 0.97 -11.36 -7.69
N GLU A 160 -0.19 -11.47 -8.33
CA GLU A 160 -1.46 -11.92 -7.75
C GLU A 160 -2.09 -12.98 -8.65
N THR A 161 -3.20 -13.57 -8.21
CA THR A 161 -4.02 -14.47 -9.01
C THR A 161 -5.51 -14.30 -8.69
N SER A 162 -6.33 -14.44 -9.73
CA SER A 162 -7.79 -14.55 -9.70
C SER A 162 -8.18 -15.51 -10.83
N GLU A 163 -9.22 -16.32 -10.63
CA GLU A 163 -9.77 -17.24 -11.64
C GLU A 163 -8.73 -18.20 -12.28
N GLY A 164 -7.65 -18.51 -11.56
CA GLY A 164 -6.53 -19.34 -12.05
C GLY A 164 -5.51 -18.62 -12.94
N MET A 165 -5.74 -17.34 -13.26
CA MET A 165 -4.80 -16.50 -14.02
C MET A 165 -3.83 -15.78 -13.08
N TYR A 166 -2.58 -15.60 -13.52
CA TYR A 166 -1.51 -14.95 -12.76
C TYR A 166 -1.08 -13.64 -13.44
N TYR A 167 -1.16 -12.52 -12.71
CA TYR A 167 -0.94 -11.18 -13.27
C TYR A 167 -0.11 -10.27 -12.33
N PRO A 168 0.52 -9.20 -12.84
CA PRO A 168 1.32 -8.29 -12.03
C PRO A 168 0.47 -7.16 -11.45
N VAL A 169 0.80 -6.71 -10.24
CA VAL A 169 0.24 -5.48 -9.63
C VAL A 169 1.33 -4.66 -8.94
N MET A 170 1.08 -3.37 -8.70
CA MET A 170 1.99 -2.47 -8.00
C MET A 170 2.33 -2.97 -6.58
N HIS A 171 3.62 -3.18 -6.26
CA HIS A 171 4.04 -3.61 -4.93
C HIS A 171 4.32 -2.42 -4.00
N TYR A 172 3.27 -1.80 -3.47
CA TYR A 172 3.39 -0.61 -2.61
C TYR A 172 4.10 -0.85 -1.27
N GLU A 173 4.17 -2.09 -0.77
CA GLU A 173 5.04 -2.39 0.39
C GLU A 173 6.51 -2.03 0.09
N GLY A 174 6.95 -2.26 -1.15
CA GLY A 174 8.28 -1.86 -1.63
C GLY A 174 8.50 -0.34 -1.69
N PHE A 175 7.45 0.48 -1.63
CA PHE A 175 7.55 1.94 -1.54
C PHE A 175 7.78 2.44 -0.11
N LYS A 176 7.47 1.64 0.94
CA LYS A 176 7.65 2.07 2.33
C LYS A 176 9.10 2.41 2.68
N TYR A 177 10.08 1.84 1.96
CA TYR A 177 11.49 2.21 2.05
C TYR A 177 11.75 3.72 1.82
N PHE A 178 10.93 4.37 1.00
CA PHE A 178 11.10 5.79 0.68
C PHE A 178 10.51 6.74 1.73
N LYS A 179 9.62 6.27 2.62
CA LYS A 179 8.90 7.08 3.61
C LYS A 179 9.78 8.01 4.47
N PRO A 180 10.97 7.62 4.94
CA PRO A 180 11.82 8.50 5.76
C PRO A 180 12.37 9.74 5.02
N TYR A 181 12.22 9.81 3.70
CA TYR A 181 12.85 10.83 2.85
C TYR A 181 11.83 11.77 2.17
N ILE A 182 10.53 11.48 2.25
CA ILE A 182 9.48 12.16 1.46
C ILE A 182 8.47 12.91 2.35
N GLY A 183 7.61 13.71 1.72
CA GLY A 183 6.50 14.39 2.38
C GLY A 183 5.58 13.42 3.13
N LYS A 184 5.09 13.85 4.31
CA LYS A 184 4.21 13.04 5.17
C LYS A 184 2.95 12.59 4.46
N ASP A 185 2.41 13.44 3.59
CA ASP A 185 1.26 13.19 2.75
C ASP A 185 1.49 12.03 1.77
N ILE A 186 2.67 11.94 1.15
CA ILE A 186 3.00 10.83 0.24
C ILE A 186 3.41 9.58 1.04
N ALA A 187 4.00 9.75 2.22
CA ALA A 187 4.30 8.64 3.13
C ALA A 187 3.03 7.94 3.66
N ALA A 188 1.99 8.71 4.01
CA ALA A 188 0.69 8.19 4.43
C ALA A 188 -0.10 7.59 3.25
N TYR A 189 -0.03 8.20 2.06
CA TYR A 189 -0.58 7.62 0.83
C TYR A 189 -0.01 6.23 0.53
N ILE A 190 1.31 6.06 0.71
CA ILE A 190 1.99 4.77 0.52
C ILE A 190 1.48 3.71 1.50
N ASP A 191 1.15 4.06 2.75
CA ASP A 191 0.57 3.09 3.69
C ASP A 191 -0.85 2.65 3.30
N LEU A 192 -1.69 3.59 2.84
CA LEU A 192 -3.04 3.29 2.35
C LEU A 192 -2.97 2.35 1.14
N MET A 193 -2.14 2.68 0.15
CA MET A 193 -1.98 1.86 -1.05
C MET A 193 -1.26 0.53 -0.77
N ALA A 194 -0.36 0.45 0.21
CA ALA A 194 0.26 -0.80 0.64
C ALA A 194 -0.74 -1.71 1.37
N THR A 195 -1.61 -1.15 2.22
CA THR A 195 -2.68 -1.91 2.90
C THR A 195 -3.61 -2.56 1.87
N ASP A 196 -3.99 -1.79 0.84
CA ASP A 196 -4.85 -2.25 -0.24
C ASP A 196 -4.15 -3.26 -1.16
N SER A 197 -2.91 -2.98 -1.56
CA SER A 197 -2.08 -3.90 -2.36
C SER A 197 -1.82 -5.22 -1.65
N ASN A 198 -1.52 -5.22 -0.35
CA ASN A 198 -1.12 -6.44 0.35
C ASN A 198 -2.31 -7.38 0.60
N LYS A 199 -3.51 -6.81 0.73
CA LYS A 199 -4.76 -7.53 0.91
C LYS A 199 -5.87 -6.75 0.18
N PRO A 200 -6.17 -7.05 -1.09
CA PRO A 200 -7.23 -6.37 -1.84
C PRO A 200 -8.55 -6.37 -1.08
N ALA A 201 -9.29 -5.26 -1.14
CA ALA A 201 -10.62 -5.19 -0.54
C ALA A 201 -11.67 -5.99 -1.33
N LEU A 202 -11.46 -6.16 -2.64
CA LEU A 202 -12.34 -6.90 -3.54
C LEU A 202 -11.57 -7.86 -4.45
N SER A 203 -12.26 -8.93 -4.86
CA SER A 203 -11.87 -9.89 -5.90
C SER A 203 -13.16 -10.47 -6.49
N ASP A 204 -13.23 -10.71 -7.81
CA ASP A 204 -14.44 -11.21 -8.51
C ASP A 204 -15.77 -10.61 -7.99
N ALA A 205 -15.89 -9.27 -8.08
CA ALA A 205 -17.04 -8.48 -7.62
C ALA A 205 -17.54 -8.76 -6.17
N ALA A 206 -16.76 -9.46 -5.35
CA ALA A 206 -17.00 -9.76 -3.94
C ALA A 206 -16.12 -8.88 -3.04
N ILE A 207 -16.56 -8.62 -1.81
CA ILE A 207 -15.75 -7.98 -0.77
C ILE A 207 -15.06 -9.10 0.01
N VAL A 208 -13.74 -9.20 -0.15
CA VAL A 208 -12.92 -10.32 0.37
C VAL A 208 -12.21 -10.00 1.70
N ILE A 209 -12.70 -8.97 2.39
CA ILE A 209 -12.29 -8.54 3.72
C ILE A 209 -13.51 -8.44 4.64
N THR A 210 -13.33 -8.32 5.96
CA THR A 210 -14.47 -8.14 6.87
C THR A 210 -15.08 -6.75 6.74
N TRP A 211 -16.37 -6.60 7.07
CA TRP A 211 -17.03 -5.30 7.14
C TRP A 211 -16.31 -4.32 8.09
N ASP A 212 -15.78 -4.80 9.23
CA ASP A 212 -14.90 -4.01 10.10
C ASP A 212 -13.71 -3.42 9.33
N GLU A 213 -13.02 -4.24 8.53
CA GLU A 213 -11.83 -3.82 7.81
C GLU A 213 -12.16 -2.88 6.65
N LEU A 214 -13.30 -3.10 5.98
CA LEU A 214 -13.82 -2.22 4.94
C LEU A 214 -14.12 -0.82 5.50
N ILE A 215 -14.84 -0.75 6.63
CA ILE A 215 -15.16 0.52 7.31
C ILE A 215 -13.89 1.20 7.81
N ASN A 216 -12.97 0.47 8.46
CA ASN A 216 -11.70 1.05 8.93
C ASN A 216 -10.83 1.57 7.77
N ARG A 217 -10.83 0.91 6.60
CA ARG A 217 -10.18 1.43 5.38
C ARG A 217 -10.87 2.70 4.88
N ALA A 218 -12.20 2.76 4.89
CA ALA A 218 -12.94 3.96 4.50
C ALA A 218 -12.61 5.15 5.41
N LEU A 219 -12.57 4.94 6.73
CA LEU A 219 -12.20 5.96 7.72
C LEU A 219 -10.74 6.43 7.56
N ALA A 220 -9.81 5.53 7.21
CA ALA A 220 -8.42 5.90 6.92
C ALA A 220 -8.28 6.76 5.65
N LEU A 221 -9.09 6.49 4.62
CA LEU A 221 -9.17 7.31 3.40
C LEU A 221 -9.81 8.68 3.69
N GLU A 222 -10.86 8.74 4.50
CA GLU A 222 -11.50 9.99 4.96
C GLU A 222 -10.54 10.87 5.76
N SER A 223 -9.84 10.27 6.75
CA SER A 223 -8.83 10.95 7.55
C SER A 223 -7.72 11.54 6.67
N TYR A 224 -7.29 10.82 5.63
CA TYR A 224 -6.28 11.31 4.69
C TYR A 224 -6.75 12.54 3.91
N VAL A 225 -7.97 12.51 3.36
CA VAL A 225 -8.53 13.65 2.61
C VAL A 225 -8.65 14.88 3.51
N LYS A 226 -8.97 14.67 4.80
CA LYS A 226 -9.10 15.73 5.80
C LYS A 226 -7.76 16.30 6.29
N GLU A 227 -6.76 15.46 6.53
CA GLU A 227 -5.42 15.85 7.02
C GLU A 227 -4.55 16.44 5.91
N TYR A 228 -4.68 15.92 4.68
CA TYR A 228 -3.87 16.30 3.53
C TYR A 228 -4.70 16.85 2.36
N PRO A 229 -5.51 17.91 2.52
CA PRO A 229 -6.39 18.43 1.48
C PRO A 229 -5.65 19.11 0.31
N LYS A 230 -4.32 19.29 0.42
CA LYS A 230 -3.45 19.91 -0.60
C LYS A 230 -2.39 18.96 -1.18
N SER A 231 -2.49 17.66 -0.94
CA SER A 231 -1.55 16.68 -1.51
C SER A 231 -1.78 16.51 -3.02
N ASN A 232 -0.73 16.13 -3.75
CA ASN A 232 -0.87 15.65 -5.12
C ASN A 232 -1.69 14.35 -5.24
N ARG A 233 -1.94 13.65 -4.12
CA ARG A 233 -2.71 12.39 -4.09
C ARG A 233 -4.14 12.53 -3.54
N THR A 234 -4.54 13.69 -3.01
CA THR A 234 -5.86 13.89 -2.38
C THR A 234 -7.03 13.50 -3.27
N ALA A 235 -7.03 13.91 -4.54
CA ALA A 235 -8.11 13.58 -5.48
C ALA A 235 -8.26 12.06 -5.67
N ALA A 236 -7.16 11.36 -6.00
CA ALA A 236 -7.17 9.91 -6.20
C ALA A 236 -7.51 9.12 -4.92
N VAL A 237 -7.21 9.65 -3.74
CA VAL A 237 -7.66 9.07 -2.46
C VAL A 237 -9.15 9.34 -2.23
N ASN A 238 -9.67 10.51 -2.62
CA ASN A 238 -11.09 10.84 -2.54
C ASN A 238 -11.95 10.00 -3.51
N ASP A 239 -11.44 9.69 -4.71
CA ASP A 239 -12.10 8.77 -5.64
C ASP A 239 -12.18 7.35 -5.05
N LYS A 240 -11.10 6.89 -4.40
CA LYS A 240 -11.06 5.62 -3.67
C LYS A 240 -11.97 5.63 -2.43
N LEU A 241 -12.11 6.78 -1.76
CA LEU A 241 -13.01 6.99 -0.63
C LEU A 241 -14.46 6.82 -1.07
N LYS A 242 -14.91 7.52 -2.11
CA LYS A 242 -16.28 7.40 -2.67
C LYS A 242 -16.63 5.96 -3.06
N LEU A 243 -15.67 5.25 -3.67
CA LEU A 243 -15.82 3.84 -4.01
C LEU A 243 -15.94 2.96 -2.75
N MET A 244 -15.13 3.22 -1.73
CA MET A 244 -15.21 2.49 -0.45
C MET A 244 -16.51 2.79 0.30
N GLU A 245 -16.99 4.05 0.28
CA GLU A 245 -18.29 4.45 0.84
C GLU A 245 -19.44 3.73 0.13
N MET A 246 -19.39 3.60 -1.21
CA MET A 246 -20.32 2.76 -1.97
C MET A 246 -20.36 1.32 -1.44
N PHE A 247 -19.19 0.68 -1.27
CA PHE A 247 -19.12 -0.68 -0.75
C PHE A 247 -19.54 -0.79 0.73
N VAL A 248 -19.26 0.21 1.57
CA VAL A 248 -19.72 0.24 2.97
C VAL A 248 -21.24 0.29 3.05
N PHE A 249 -21.90 1.15 2.26
CA PHE A 249 -23.34 1.39 2.40
C PHE A 249 -24.24 0.48 1.55
N TYR A 250 -23.71 -0.15 0.49
CA TYR A 250 -24.48 -0.99 -0.45
C TYR A 250 -23.86 -2.39 -0.69
N GLY A 251 -22.61 -2.61 -0.28
CA GLY A 251 -21.86 -3.83 -0.62
C GLY A 251 -21.47 -3.89 -2.10
N SER A 252 -21.10 -5.07 -2.56
CA SER A 252 -20.79 -5.38 -3.96
C SER A 252 -21.68 -6.50 -4.48
N ASN A 253 -21.68 -6.76 -5.80
CA ASN A 253 -22.58 -7.73 -6.44
C ASN A 253 -22.54 -9.11 -5.77
N ASN A 254 -21.33 -9.62 -5.50
CA ASN A 254 -21.12 -10.94 -4.89
C ASN A 254 -20.94 -10.86 -3.35
N THR A 255 -21.12 -9.68 -2.74
CA THR A 255 -21.13 -9.48 -1.28
C THR A 255 -21.97 -8.25 -0.91
N PRO A 256 -23.31 -8.32 -1.03
CA PRO A 256 -24.17 -7.16 -0.86
C PRO A 256 -24.35 -6.78 0.61
N ALA A 257 -24.64 -5.51 0.87
CA ALA A 257 -24.94 -5.03 2.22
C ALA A 257 -26.32 -5.50 2.74
N TYR A 258 -27.21 -5.90 1.83
CA TYR A 258 -28.58 -6.33 2.12
C TYR A 258 -28.91 -7.62 1.36
N GLU A 259 -29.78 -8.43 1.94
CA GLU A 259 -30.56 -9.44 1.22
C GLU A 259 -31.38 -8.76 0.09
N TYR A 260 -31.65 -9.50 -0.98
CA TYR A 260 -32.52 -9.05 -2.07
C TYR A 260 -33.80 -9.89 -2.14
N GLY A 261 -34.92 -9.22 -2.40
CA GLY A 261 -36.20 -9.85 -2.69
C GLY A 261 -36.29 -10.38 -4.12
N THR A 262 -37.42 -11.01 -4.46
CA THR A 262 -37.61 -11.69 -5.74
C THR A 262 -37.66 -10.76 -6.95
N SER A 263 -37.71 -9.45 -6.75
CA SER A 263 -37.72 -8.42 -7.80
C SER A 263 -36.37 -7.70 -7.92
N GLY A 264 -35.35 -8.10 -7.15
CA GLY A 264 -34.04 -7.43 -7.09
C GLY A 264 -34.00 -6.21 -6.16
N GLU A 265 -35.02 -6.01 -5.33
CA GLU A 265 -35.09 -4.94 -4.33
C GLU A 265 -34.37 -5.32 -3.03
N PRO A 266 -33.57 -4.44 -2.40
CA PRO A 266 -32.94 -4.75 -1.12
C PRO A 266 -33.98 -4.82 0.01
N THR A 267 -33.84 -5.79 0.93
CA THR A 267 -34.86 -6.14 1.94
C THR A 267 -34.38 -6.05 3.38
N THR A 268 -33.30 -6.75 3.76
CA THR A 268 -32.78 -6.83 5.15
C THR A 268 -31.27 -6.64 5.16
N ILE A 269 -30.70 -5.89 6.11
CA ILE A 269 -29.23 -5.73 6.22
C ILE A 269 -28.52 -7.03 6.63
N ASP A 270 -27.32 -7.30 6.10
CA ASP A 270 -26.43 -8.37 6.60
C ASP A 270 -26.19 -8.15 8.11
N PRO A 271 -26.54 -9.11 9.00
CA PRO A 271 -26.30 -9.00 10.43
C PRO A 271 -24.84 -8.70 10.79
N LYS A 272 -23.86 -9.15 9.98
CA LYS A 272 -22.44 -8.85 10.18
C LYS A 272 -22.09 -7.41 9.83
N LEU A 273 -22.70 -6.84 8.79
CA LEU A 273 -22.54 -5.42 8.46
C LEU A 273 -23.17 -4.55 9.54
N ARG A 274 -24.38 -4.89 10.02
CA ARG A 274 -25.00 -4.20 11.14
C ARG A 274 -24.11 -4.25 12.40
N GLN A 275 -23.57 -5.41 12.75
CA GLN A 275 -22.65 -5.53 13.89
C GLN A 275 -21.38 -4.67 13.70
N ALA A 276 -20.82 -4.62 12.48
CA ALA A 276 -19.68 -3.78 12.16
C ALA A 276 -20.01 -2.28 12.22
N TYR A 277 -21.21 -1.86 11.80
CA TYR A 277 -21.73 -0.50 11.98
C TYR A 277 -21.84 -0.10 13.45
N GLU A 278 -22.48 -0.93 14.28
CA GLU A 278 -22.64 -0.68 15.72
C GLU A 278 -21.27 -0.52 16.39
N LYS A 279 -20.35 -1.45 16.10
CA LYS A 279 -18.97 -1.43 16.59
C LYS A 279 -18.17 -0.22 16.08
N ALA A 280 -18.37 0.20 14.83
CA ALA A 280 -17.72 1.39 14.28
C ALA A 280 -18.19 2.68 14.97
N VAL A 281 -19.49 2.80 15.28
CA VAL A 281 -20.05 3.96 16.01
C VAL A 281 -19.66 3.94 17.49
N GLN A 282 -19.50 2.77 18.11
CA GLN A 282 -19.04 2.63 19.49
C GLN A 282 -17.55 2.97 19.70
N ASN A 283 -16.67 2.54 18.78
CA ASN A 283 -15.22 2.75 18.89
C ASN A 283 -14.73 4.01 18.15
N GLY A 284 -15.55 4.55 17.25
CA GLY A 284 -15.22 5.71 16.44
C GLY A 284 -15.14 7.00 17.26
N THR A 285 -14.12 7.82 16.99
CA THR A 285 -13.89 9.08 17.70
C THR A 285 -13.64 10.23 16.71
N GLY A 286 -13.91 11.45 17.17
CA GLY A 286 -13.71 12.66 16.37
C GLY A 286 -14.80 12.92 15.32
N ASP A 287 -14.46 13.80 14.39
CA ASP A 287 -15.39 14.35 13.40
C ASP A 287 -15.25 13.64 12.04
N SER A 288 -15.98 12.53 11.90
CA SER A 288 -16.11 11.73 10.67
C SER A 288 -17.49 11.96 10.03
N ARG A 289 -17.56 12.02 8.70
CA ARG A 289 -18.81 12.00 7.93
C ARG A 289 -19.35 10.57 7.88
N ILE A 290 -18.49 9.59 7.58
CA ILE A 290 -18.85 8.17 7.51
C ILE A 290 -19.52 7.70 8.82
N LEU A 291 -18.93 7.97 9.99
CA LEU A 291 -19.50 7.54 11.27
C LEU A 291 -20.87 8.19 11.56
N LYS A 292 -21.09 9.44 11.14
CA LYS A 292 -22.40 10.10 11.25
C LYS A 292 -23.43 9.44 10.33
N THR A 293 -23.06 9.14 9.08
CA THR A 293 -23.93 8.42 8.13
C THR A 293 -24.28 7.03 8.66
N ILE A 294 -23.30 6.25 9.15
CA ILE A 294 -23.54 4.94 9.76
C ILE A 294 -24.49 5.06 10.96
N LYS A 295 -24.27 6.03 11.86
CA LYS A 295 -25.15 6.25 13.03
C LYS A 295 -26.60 6.59 12.63
N SER A 296 -26.79 7.40 11.58
CA SER A 296 -28.12 7.69 11.05
C SER A 296 -28.78 6.46 10.39
N VAL A 297 -28.02 5.67 9.62
CA VAL A 297 -28.50 4.43 9.00
C VAL A 297 -28.93 3.42 10.08
N LEU A 298 -28.16 3.27 11.16
CA LEU A 298 -28.55 2.42 12.30
C LEU A 298 -29.90 2.86 12.89
N GLY A 299 -30.09 4.16 13.17
CA GLY A 299 -31.37 4.66 13.69
C GLY A 299 -32.57 4.44 12.75
N LEU A 300 -32.34 4.46 11.43
CA LEU A 300 -33.36 4.14 10.43
C LEU A 300 -33.64 2.62 10.34
N LEU A 301 -32.64 1.77 10.57
CA LEU A 301 -32.77 0.31 10.66
C LEU A 301 -33.45 -0.14 11.96
N ASP A 302 -33.19 0.55 13.07
CA ASP A 302 -33.89 0.32 14.35
C ASP A 302 -35.38 0.61 14.21
N ALA A 303 -35.73 1.71 13.53
CA ALA A 303 -37.11 2.11 13.25
C ALA A 303 -37.83 1.21 12.23
N SER A 304 -37.12 0.34 11.50
CA SER A 304 -37.69 -0.56 10.47
C SER A 304 -37.59 -2.05 10.81
N GLY A 305 -36.96 -2.41 11.92
CA GLY A 305 -36.66 -3.80 12.26
C GLY A 305 -35.66 -4.44 11.30
N ASN A 306 -34.53 -3.75 11.05
CA ASN A 306 -33.43 -4.14 10.14
C ASN A 306 -33.78 -4.15 8.64
N ARG A 307 -34.95 -3.64 8.25
CA ARG A 307 -35.41 -3.63 6.86
C ARG A 307 -34.97 -2.38 6.10
N TRP A 308 -34.53 -2.58 4.85
CA TRP A 308 -34.39 -1.48 3.90
C TRP A 308 -35.75 -0.79 3.69
N ASN A 309 -35.71 0.52 3.45
CA ASN A 309 -36.90 1.33 3.17
C ASN A 309 -36.49 2.64 2.49
N GLY A 310 -37.46 3.34 1.89
CA GLY A 310 -37.21 4.56 1.13
C GLY A 310 -36.49 5.68 1.89
N LYS A 311 -36.58 5.75 3.23
CA LYS A 311 -35.84 6.75 4.02
C LYS A 311 -34.34 6.46 4.09
N ILE A 312 -33.96 5.17 4.14
CA ILE A 312 -32.56 4.75 4.07
C ILE A 312 -32.01 5.04 2.68
N GLU A 313 -32.82 4.77 1.65
CA GLU A 313 -32.43 5.07 0.27
C GLU A 313 -32.25 6.58 0.03
N GLU A 314 -33.24 7.40 0.37
CA GLU A 314 -33.22 8.86 0.25
C GLU A 314 -32.01 9.47 0.98
N PHE A 315 -31.79 9.05 2.23
CA PHE A 315 -30.65 9.50 3.04
C PHE A 315 -29.29 9.14 2.41
N LEU A 316 -29.14 7.93 1.86
CA LEU A 316 -27.90 7.50 1.21
C LEU A 316 -27.73 8.07 -0.20
N GLN A 317 -28.82 8.40 -0.91
CA GLN A 317 -28.78 9.17 -2.15
C GLN A 317 -28.30 10.60 -1.90
N ASP A 318 -28.75 11.27 -0.84
CA ASP A 318 -28.29 12.62 -0.50
C ASP A 318 -26.84 12.63 0.00
N PHE A 319 -26.45 11.65 0.82
CA PHE A 319 -25.04 11.44 1.20
C PHE A 319 -24.10 11.38 -0.02
N LYS A 320 -24.51 10.70 -1.11
CA LYS A 320 -23.77 10.65 -2.39
C LYS A 320 -23.70 11.99 -3.14
N LYS A 321 -24.66 12.90 -2.95
CA LYS A 321 -24.70 14.22 -3.64
C LYS A 321 -23.75 15.23 -2.99
N PHE A 322 -23.45 15.07 -1.70
CA PHE A 322 -22.68 16.01 -0.89
C PHE A 322 -21.30 15.47 -0.47
N GLY A 323 -20.70 14.59 -1.29
CA GLY A 323 -19.36 14.03 -1.07
C GLY A 323 -18.59 13.78 -2.34
#